data_AF-A0A6F8V3S8-F1
#
_entry.id   AF-A0A6F8V3S8-F1
#
_cell.length_a   1.000
_cell.length_b   1.000
_cell.length_c   1.000
_cell.angle_alpha   90.00
_cell.angle_beta   90.00
_cell.angle_gamma   90.00
#
_symmetry.space_group_name_H-M   'P 1'
#
loop_
_entity.id
_entity.type
_entity.pdbx_description
1 polymer ?
#
loop_
_entity_poly.entity_id
_entity_poly.type
_entity_poly.pdbx_seq_one_letter_code
_entity_poly.pdbx_strand_id
1 'polypeptide(L)'
;MYKLTLSSRGNPDFGQDSTRSFPGVADRTVEVVDFAEASQECRSFIERNGLGGGNWTGGAITDSAGNLVGQVSYNGKVWKAGDDFKIGASPVFNPHQEKAEPKDEFAYEIARIDVPGLGTLEAFGCFRAAVIKSVPGTFQIAGQDVEFYVTASYKPKGKIAFHGRTLSVMPGGDLRLSQQAPQEFFLAVKAALTKWAATPEGQQLVIRNEIKDQARTIAWHDHAIGIARQGIAKHEADQAACRERIASFEQSLEGFERGRAPKL
;
A
#
# COMPACT_ATOMS: atom_id res chain seq x y z
N MET A 1 27.47 -5.69 -14.33
CA MET A 1 27.46 -4.25 -14.60
C MET A 1 27.12 -4.05 -16.06
N TYR A 2 26.17 -3.18 -16.34
CA TYR A 2 25.62 -2.89 -17.66
C TYR A 2 25.88 -1.44 -18.02
N LYS A 3 25.81 -1.11 -19.30
CA LYS A 3 25.77 0.28 -19.77
C LYS A 3 24.36 0.60 -20.26
N LEU A 4 23.84 1.75 -19.84
CA LEU A 4 22.53 2.26 -20.21
C LEU A 4 22.72 3.53 -21.05
N THR A 5 22.06 3.58 -22.21
CA THR A 5 22.02 4.79 -23.04
C THR A 5 20.77 5.61 -22.74
N LEU A 6 20.95 6.88 -22.40
CA LEU A 6 19.89 7.86 -22.16
C LEU A 6 19.91 8.85 -23.34
N SER A 7 18.83 8.89 -24.13
CA SER A 7 18.75 9.78 -25.28
C SER A 7 17.32 10.22 -25.53
N SER A 8 17.18 11.36 -26.20
CA SER A 8 15.89 11.90 -26.60
C SER A 8 15.96 12.49 -28.00
N ARG A 9 14.85 12.54 -28.72
CA ARG A 9 14.74 13.18 -30.04
C ARG A 9 13.51 14.09 -30.12
N GLY A 10 13.44 14.93 -31.15
CA GLY A 10 12.24 15.70 -31.45
C GLY A 10 11.05 14.78 -31.74
N ASN A 11 9.88 15.11 -31.19
CA ASN A 11 8.64 14.42 -31.48
C ASN A 11 7.99 15.00 -32.77
N PRO A 12 7.90 14.22 -33.86
CA PRO A 12 7.33 14.67 -35.13
C PRO A 12 5.85 15.03 -35.04
N ASP A 13 5.10 14.47 -34.07
CA ASP A 13 3.68 14.81 -33.84
C ASP A 13 3.48 16.28 -33.45
N PHE A 14 4.54 16.93 -32.94
CA PHE A 14 4.58 18.34 -32.61
C PHE A 14 5.44 19.16 -33.59
N GLY A 15 5.77 18.61 -34.76
CA GLY A 15 6.58 19.28 -35.79
C GLY A 15 8.05 19.47 -35.38
N GLN A 16 8.55 18.69 -34.41
CA GLN A 16 9.95 18.73 -33.98
C GLN A 16 10.82 17.81 -34.86
N ASP A 17 12.11 18.11 -34.98
CA ASP A 17 13.06 17.31 -35.78
C ASP A 17 13.45 16.01 -35.05
N SER A 18 12.96 14.88 -35.56
CA SER A 18 13.21 13.54 -34.99
C SER A 18 14.64 13.03 -35.19
N THR A 19 15.45 13.70 -36.00
CA THR A 19 16.87 13.36 -36.20
C THR A 19 17.78 14.05 -35.19
N ARG A 20 17.27 15.07 -34.48
CA ARG A 20 18.04 15.87 -33.53
C ARG A 20 17.64 15.58 -32.10
N SER A 21 18.60 15.72 -31.18
CA SER A 21 18.33 15.66 -29.75
C SER A 21 17.29 16.70 -29.36
N PHE A 22 16.45 16.36 -28.38
CA PHE A 22 15.50 17.32 -27.84
C PHE A 22 16.27 18.55 -27.29
N PRO A 23 15.85 19.80 -27.60
CA PRO A 23 16.61 20.99 -27.21
C PRO A 23 16.95 21.02 -25.72
N GLY A 24 18.23 21.19 -25.40
CA GLY A 24 18.73 21.24 -24.02
C GLY A 24 18.99 19.87 -23.36
N VAL A 25 18.73 18.76 -24.06
CA VAL A 25 18.85 17.40 -23.50
C VAL A 25 19.95 16.63 -24.23
N ALA A 26 21.10 16.47 -23.57
CA ALA A 26 22.24 15.74 -24.13
C ALA A 26 22.10 14.23 -23.93
N ASP A 27 22.48 13.46 -24.95
CA ASP A 27 22.60 12.01 -24.88
C ASP A 27 23.73 11.63 -23.90
N ARG A 28 23.54 10.56 -23.13
CA ARG A 28 24.50 10.08 -22.13
C ARG A 28 24.53 8.56 -22.06
N THR A 29 25.66 8.01 -21.65
CA THR A 29 25.79 6.60 -21.25
C THR A 29 26.16 6.56 -19.77
N VAL A 30 25.44 5.74 -18.99
CA VAL A 30 25.69 5.54 -17.56
C VAL A 30 25.90 4.06 -17.26
N GLU A 31 26.68 3.76 -16.23
CA GLU A 31 26.84 2.38 -15.74
C GLU A 31 25.77 2.08 -14.70
N VAL A 32 25.20 0.88 -14.77
CA VAL A 32 24.15 0.40 -13.85
C VAL A 32 24.41 -1.06 -13.47
N VAL A 33 23.97 -1.47 -12.28
CA VAL A 33 24.23 -2.79 -11.73
C VAL A 33 23.18 -3.80 -12.16
N ASP A 34 21.94 -3.37 -12.36
CA ASP A 34 20.79 -4.21 -12.72
C ASP A 34 19.70 -3.46 -13.51
N PHE A 35 18.61 -4.18 -13.82
CA PHE A 35 17.47 -3.63 -14.55
C PHE A 35 16.60 -2.66 -13.73
N ALA A 36 16.62 -2.76 -12.40
CA ALA A 36 15.87 -1.86 -11.53
C ALA A 36 16.52 -0.47 -11.51
N GLU A 37 17.84 -0.41 -11.38
CA GLU A 37 18.61 0.83 -11.49
C GLU A 37 18.50 1.41 -12.90
N ALA A 38 18.58 0.59 -13.95
CA ALA A 38 18.40 1.06 -15.32
C ALA A 38 17.04 1.74 -15.54
N SER A 39 15.97 1.14 -14.99
CA SER A 39 14.62 1.70 -15.00
C SER A 39 14.53 3.03 -14.24
N GLN A 40 15.16 3.10 -13.07
CA GLN A 40 15.19 4.31 -12.24
C GLN A 40 15.93 5.46 -12.93
N GLU A 41 17.09 5.19 -13.53
CA GLU A 41 17.87 6.20 -14.26
C GLU A 41 17.12 6.74 -15.47
N CYS A 42 16.47 5.87 -16.26
CA CYS A 42 15.64 6.32 -17.38
C CYS A 42 14.49 7.21 -16.92
N ARG A 43 13.73 6.80 -15.90
CA ARG A 43 12.60 7.59 -15.39
C ARG A 43 13.06 8.92 -14.81
N SER A 44 14.16 8.93 -14.08
CA SER A 44 14.76 10.15 -13.53
C SER A 44 15.22 11.09 -14.64
N PHE A 45 15.82 10.57 -15.71
CA PHE A 45 16.21 11.35 -16.88
C PHE A 45 15.00 11.95 -17.59
N ILE A 46 13.95 11.15 -17.81
CA ILE A 46 12.69 11.60 -18.42
C ILE A 46 12.05 12.73 -17.60
N GLU A 47 11.94 12.55 -16.29
CA GLU A 47 11.33 13.52 -15.37
C GLU A 47 12.12 14.82 -15.30
N ARG A 48 13.45 14.75 -15.08
CA ARG A 48 14.32 15.93 -14.98
C ARG A 48 14.31 16.79 -16.24
N ASN A 49 14.07 16.19 -17.40
CA ASN A 49 14.07 16.87 -18.69
C ASN A 49 12.66 17.11 -19.25
N GLY A 50 11.59 16.75 -18.53
CA GLY A 50 10.21 16.95 -18.95
C GLY A 50 9.86 16.28 -20.28
N LEU A 51 10.42 15.09 -20.55
CA LEU A 51 10.24 14.41 -21.84
C LEU A 51 8.87 13.74 -21.94
N GLY A 52 8.22 13.87 -23.10
CA GLY A 52 7.06 13.05 -23.46
C GLY A 52 7.48 11.68 -24.02
N GLY A 53 6.53 10.74 -24.10
CA GLY A 53 6.79 9.40 -24.65
C GLY A 53 7.32 9.42 -26.09
N GLY A 54 6.84 10.34 -26.92
CA GLY A 54 7.33 10.53 -28.30
C GLY A 54 8.72 11.19 -28.40
N ASN A 55 9.29 11.67 -27.29
CA ASN A 55 10.65 12.20 -27.25
C ASN A 55 11.68 11.17 -26.80
N TRP A 56 11.24 10.03 -26.25
CA TRP A 56 12.14 9.03 -25.67
C TRP A 56 12.72 8.08 -26.72
N THR A 57 14.04 8.11 -26.89
CA THR A 57 14.78 7.20 -27.79
C THR A 57 15.88 6.42 -27.09
N GLY A 58 16.10 6.67 -25.80
CA GLY A 58 17.07 5.96 -24.97
C GLY A 58 16.54 4.62 -24.48
N GLY A 59 17.19 4.08 -23.46
CA GLY A 59 16.79 2.87 -22.74
C GLY A 59 17.55 1.61 -23.13
N ALA A 60 18.45 1.67 -24.11
CA ALA A 60 19.24 0.51 -24.52
C ALA A 60 20.20 0.10 -23.40
N ILE A 61 20.11 -1.16 -22.98
CA ILE A 61 20.96 -1.77 -21.94
C ILE A 61 21.91 -2.77 -22.62
N THR A 62 23.21 -2.54 -22.51
CA THR A 62 24.23 -3.45 -23.04
C THR A 62 25.05 -4.11 -21.94
N ASP A 63 25.46 -5.36 -22.14
CA ASP A 63 26.39 -6.07 -21.27
C ASP A 63 27.85 -5.57 -21.44
N SER A 64 28.78 -6.17 -20.70
CA SER A 64 30.21 -5.84 -20.76
C SER A 64 30.88 -6.21 -22.08
N ALA A 65 30.28 -7.11 -22.86
CA ALA A 65 30.74 -7.46 -24.21
C ALA A 65 30.13 -6.54 -25.29
N GLY A 66 29.25 -5.62 -24.90
CA GLY A 66 28.57 -4.69 -25.81
C GLY A 66 27.31 -5.26 -26.45
N ASN A 67 26.83 -6.44 -26.03
CA ASN A 67 25.59 -7.01 -26.55
C ASN A 67 24.39 -6.30 -25.95
N LEU A 68 23.39 -5.97 -26.77
CA LEU A 68 22.10 -5.48 -26.28
C LEU A 68 21.40 -6.61 -25.51
N VAL A 69 21.11 -6.38 -24.23
CA VAL A 69 20.46 -7.36 -23.34
C VAL A 69 19.08 -6.91 -22.87
N GLY A 70 18.74 -5.64 -23.02
CA GLY A 70 17.41 -5.14 -22.73
C GLY A 70 17.17 -3.71 -23.22
N GLN A 71 15.92 -3.29 -23.12
CA GLN A 71 15.45 -1.98 -23.54
C GLN A 71 14.45 -1.42 -22.53
N VAL A 72 14.73 -0.24 -21.98
CA VAL A 72 13.81 0.47 -21.09
C VAL A 72 12.84 1.32 -21.91
N SER A 73 11.55 1.10 -21.70
CA SER A 73 10.48 1.90 -22.28
C SER A 73 10.19 3.14 -21.43
N TYR A 74 9.48 4.12 -22.00
CA TYR A 74 9.17 5.39 -21.33
C TYR A 74 8.57 5.25 -19.92
N ASN A 75 7.72 4.23 -19.69
CA ASN A 75 7.12 3.98 -18.38
C ASN A 75 8.08 3.26 -17.39
N GLY A 76 9.34 3.04 -17.76
CA GLY A 76 10.35 2.36 -16.97
C GLY A 76 10.31 0.83 -17.03
N LYS A 77 9.38 0.21 -17.78
CA LYS A 77 9.42 -1.25 -17.98
C LYS A 77 10.64 -1.63 -18.84
N VAL A 78 11.30 -2.72 -18.47
CA VAL A 78 12.47 -3.27 -19.17
C VAL A 78 12.03 -4.48 -19.98
N TRP A 79 12.32 -4.46 -21.28
CA TRP A 79 12.01 -5.51 -22.24
C TRP A 79 13.29 -6.24 -22.63
N LYS A 80 13.17 -7.50 -23.04
CA LYS A 80 14.32 -8.26 -23.54
C LYS A 80 14.76 -7.72 -24.91
N ALA A 81 16.05 -7.78 -25.19
CA ALA A 81 16.58 -7.37 -26.49
C ALA A 81 15.97 -8.22 -27.63
N GLY A 82 15.55 -7.55 -28.71
CA GLY A 82 14.97 -8.20 -29.89
C GLY A 82 13.48 -8.53 -29.78
N ASP A 83 12.85 -8.32 -28.63
CA ASP A 83 11.39 -8.36 -28.53
C ASP A 83 10.82 -7.00 -28.91
N ASP A 84 10.22 -6.91 -30.10
CA ASP A 84 9.27 -5.84 -30.38
C ASP A 84 8.17 -5.88 -29.30
N PHE A 85 7.70 -4.72 -28.84
CA PHE A 85 6.52 -4.67 -27.99
C PHE A 85 5.37 -5.38 -28.70
N LYS A 86 4.97 -6.54 -28.17
CA LYS A 86 3.77 -7.27 -28.60
C LYS A 86 2.73 -7.15 -27.51
N ILE A 87 1.48 -6.93 -27.91
CA ILE A 87 0.34 -7.00 -27.00
C ILE A 87 0.37 -8.38 -26.33
N GLY A 88 0.50 -8.41 -24.99
CA GLY A 88 0.61 -9.64 -24.19
C GLY A 88 2.03 -10.06 -23.81
N ALA A 89 3.09 -9.36 -24.26
CA ALA A 89 4.45 -9.63 -23.79
C ALA A 89 4.65 -9.16 -22.33
N SER A 90 5.36 -9.97 -21.54
CA SER A 90 5.72 -9.62 -20.16
C SER A 90 7.11 -8.98 -20.11
N PRO A 91 7.26 -7.80 -19.49
CA PRO A 91 8.56 -7.18 -19.32
C PRO A 91 9.43 -8.02 -18.37
N VAL A 92 10.74 -7.97 -18.57
CA VAL A 92 11.74 -8.59 -17.68
C VAL A 92 11.77 -7.89 -16.32
N PHE A 93 11.47 -6.59 -16.30
CA PHE A 93 11.28 -5.82 -15.08
C PHE A 93 10.14 -4.81 -15.28
N ASN A 94 9.23 -4.74 -14.31
CA ASN A 94 8.15 -3.76 -14.30
C ASN A 94 8.18 -2.96 -12.99
N PRO A 95 8.53 -1.66 -13.03
CA PRO A 95 8.58 -0.84 -11.81
C PRO A 95 7.19 -0.54 -11.24
N HIS A 96 6.13 -0.80 -12.02
CA HIS A 96 4.73 -0.66 -11.62
C HIS A 96 4.05 -2.01 -11.39
N GLN A 97 4.81 -3.09 -11.32
CA GLN A 97 4.24 -4.33 -10.85
C GLN A 97 3.76 -4.04 -9.43
N GLU A 98 2.45 -4.15 -9.21
CA GLU A 98 1.90 -4.15 -7.87
C GLU A 98 2.74 -5.16 -7.09
N LYS A 99 3.53 -4.66 -6.14
CA LYS A 99 4.15 -5.55 -5.17
C LYS A 99 2.98 -6.30 -4.59
N ALA A 100 2.96 -7.63 -4.75
CA ALA A 100 2.00 -8.46 -4.07
C ALA A 100 2.00 -7.96 -2.63
N GLU A 101 0.86 -7.42 -2.18
CA GLU A 101 0.80 -6.86 -0.84
C GLU A 101 1.32 -7.94 0.09
N PRO A 102 2.33 -7.63 0.93
CA PRO A 102 2.85 -8.61 1.85
C PRO A 102 1.66 -9.15 2.61
N LYS A 103 1.53 -10.48 2.62
CA LYS A 103 0.41 -11.17 3.25
C LYS A 103 0.21 -10.59 4.64
N ASP A 104 -0.90 -9.90 4.87
CA ASP A 104 -1.21 -9.34 6.18
C ASP A 104 -1.29 -10.50 7.17
N GLU A 105 -0.30 -10.57 8.05
CA GLU A 105 -0.21 -11.62 9.08
C GLU A 105 -1.38 -11.56 10.06
N PHE A 106 -2.03 -10.39 10.16
CA PHE A 106 -3.21 -10.14 10.97
C PHE A 106 -4.52 -10.27 10.19
N ALA A 107 -4.48 -10.71 8.92
CA ALA A 107 -5.69 -10.90 8.13
C ALA A 107 -6.68 -11.84 8.85
N TYR A 108 -7.91 -11.36 9.03
CA TYR A 108 -8.96 -12.14 9.67
C TYR A 108 -9.30 -13.37 8.83
N GLU A 109 -9.51 -14.49 9.52
CA GLU A 109 -10.13 -15.66 8.91
C GLU A 109 -11.62 -15.39 8.67
N ILE A 110 -12.12 -16.00 7.60
CA ILE A 110 -13.48 -15.83 7.11
C ILE A 110 -14.24 -17.13 7.28
N ALA A 111 -15.41 -17.07 7.92
CA ALA A 111 -16.39 -18.15 7.91
C ALA A 111 -17.43 -17.89 6.81
N ARG A 112 -17.78 -18.95 6.07
CA ARG A 112 -18.93 -18.95 5.17
C ARG A 112 -20.08 -19.68 5.83
N ILE A 113 -21.23 -19.02 5.90
CA ILE A 113 -22.39 -19.50 6.66
C ILE A 113 -23.59 -19.44 5.74
N ASP A 114 -24.24 -20.59 5.55
CA ASP A 114 -25.45 -20.66 4.74
C ASP A 114 -26.66 -20.22 5.55
N VAL A 115 -27.44 -19.32 4.95
CA VAL A 115 -28.73 -18.86 5.46
C VAL A 115 -29.81 -19.50 4.61
N PRO A 116 -30.57 -20.48 5.15
CA PRO A 116 -31.55 -21.23 4.38
C PRO A 116 -32.54 -20.33 3.64
N GLY A 117 -32.66 -20.54 2.33
CA GLY A 117 -33.58 -19.79 1.47
C GLY A 117 -33.13 -18.37 1.11
N LEU A 118 -31.97 -17.91 1.59
CA LEU A 118 -31.46 -16.57 1.30
C LEU A 118 -30.11 -16.58 0.58
N GLY A 119 -29.16 -17.44 0.97
CA GLY A 119 -27.83 -17.50 0.36
C GLY A 119 -26.70 -17.68 1.37
N THR A 120 -25.47 -17.34 0.98
CA THR A 120 -24.28 -17.49 1.83
C THR A 120 -23.77 -16.13 2.31
N LEU A 121 -23.42 -16.04 3.59
CA LEU A 121 -22.74 -14.87 4.16
C LEU A 121 -21.29 -15.19 4.54
N GLU A 122 -20.45 -14.17 4.51
CA GLU A 122 -19.09 -14.15 5.03
C GLU A 122 -19.07 -13.41 6.37
N ALA A 123 -18.62 -14.10 7.42
CA ALA A 123 -18.39 -13.53 8.74
C ALA A 123 -16.89 -13.51 9.04
N PHE A 124 -16.36 -12.33 9.38
CA PHE A 124 -14.96 -12.11 9.74
C PHE A 124 -14.83 -11.02 10.80
N GLY A 125 -13.66 -10.89 11.43
CA GLY A 125 -13.44 -9.97 12.55
C GLY A 125 -13.44 -10.66 13.92
N CYS A 126 -13.39 -9.86 14.99
CA CYS A 126 -13.09 -10.30 16.37
C CYS A 126 -14.33 -10.31 17.29
N PHE A 127 -14.16 -10.58 18.60
CA PHE A 127 -15.28 -10.64 19.55
C PHE A 127 -16.06 -9.32 19.64
N ARG A 128 -15.36 -8.20 19.53
CA ARG A 128 -15.94 -6.87 19.75
C ARG A 128 -16.61 -6.30 18.50
N ALA A 129 -16.11 -6.67 17.33
CA ALA A 129 -16.62 -6.22 16.04
C ALA A 129 -16.38 -7.30 14.98
N ALA A 130 -17.40 -8.11 14.74
CA ALA A 130 -17.49 -8.94 13.56
C ALA A 130 -18.15 -8.12 12.45
N VAL A 131 -17.57 -8.20 11.28
CA VAL A 131 -18.18 -7.79 10.03
C VAL A 131 -18.88 -9.00 9.43
N ILE A 132 -20.14 -8.81 9.08
CA ILE A 132 -20.93 -9.79 8.34
C ILE A 132 -21.31 -9.14 7.03
N LYS A 133 -20.95 -9.79 5.92
CA LYS A 133 -21.38 -9.39 4.58
C LYS A 133 -21.99 -10.56 3.84
N SER A 134 -22.95 -10.32 2.99
CA SER A 134 -23.39 -11.29 1.99
C SER A 134 -22.27 -11.57 0.97
N VAL A 135 -22.21 -12.78 0.42
CA VAL A 135 -21.38 -13.05 -0.76
C VAL A 135 -22.08 -12.49 -1.99
N PRO A 136 -21.40 -11.65 -2.81
CA PRO A 136 -21.97 -11.06 -4.01
C PRO A 136 -22.67 -12.08 -4.91
N GLY A 137 -23.87 -11.75 -5.38
CA GLY A 137 -24.65 -12.58 -6.31
C GLY A 137 -25.20 -13.90 -5.75
N THR A 138 -25.05 -14.16 -4.45
CA THR A 138 -25.60 -15.38 -3.83
C THR A 138 -26.77 -15.12 -2.89
N PHE A 139 -26.94 -13.88 -2.45
CA PHE A 139 -27.89 -13.52 -1.41
C PHE A 139 -29.10 -12.83 -2.01
N GLN A 140 -30.28 -13.43 -1.88
CA GLN A 140 -31.49 -12.95 -2.55
C GLN A 140 -32.61 -12.57 -1.58
N ILE A 141 -33.31 -11.48 -1.89
CA ILE A 141 -34.58 -11.09 -1.28
C ILE A 141 -35.61 -10.96 -2.39
N ALA A 142 -36.72 -11.68 -2.29
CA ALA A 142 -37.80 -11.65 -3.29
C ALA A 142 -37.30 -11.85 -4.74
N GLY A 143 -36.28 -12.70 -4.93
CA GLY A 143 -35.70 -13.01 -6.25
C GLY A 143 -34.72 -11.96 -6.79
N GLN A 144 -34.34 -10.96 -5.99
CA GLN A 144 -33.34 -9.96 -6.35
C GLN A 144 -32.07 -10.15 -5.52
N ASP A 145 -30.92 -10.07 -6.18
CA ASP A 145 -29.62 -10.08 -5.51
C ASP A 145 -29.46 -8.81 -4.66
N VAL A 146 -29.07 -9.01 -3.41
CA VAL A 146 -28.81 -7.94 -2.46
C VAL A 146 -27.44 -8.11 -1.82
N GLU A 147 -26.80 -6.99 -1.53
CA GLU A 147 -25.62 -6.97 -0.69
C GLU A 147 -25.89 -6.28 0.64
N PHE A 148 -25.23 -6.71 1.72
CA PHE A 148 -25.30 -5.98 2.98
C PHE A 148 -23.98 -6.07 3.73
N TYR A 149 -23.82 -5.12 4.64
CA TYR A 149 -22.74 -5.11 5.62
C TYR A 149 -23.34 -4.77 6.98
N VAL A 150 -23.02 -5.56 8.00
CA VAL A 150 -23.43 -5.25 9.38
C VAL A 150 -22.34 -5.61 10.36
N THR A 151 -22.21 -4.75 11.37
CA THR A 151 -21.37 -5.01 12.53
C THR A 151 -22.16 -5.77 13.60
N ALA A 152 -21.59 -6.86 14.10
CA ALA A 152 -22.12 -7.59 15.24
C ALA A 152 -21.02 -7.75 16.31
N SER A 153 -21.40 -7.77 17.58
CA SER A 153 -20.51 -8.23 18.65
C SER A 153 -20.85 -9.65 19.02
N TYR A 154 -19.81 -10.44 19.22
CA TYR A 154 -19.91 -11.74 19.84
C TYR A 154 -19.61 -11.60 21.34
N LYS A 155 -20.56 -11.99 22.17
CA LYS A 155 -20.46 -11.98 23.63
C LYS A 155 -20.06 -13.35 24.15
N PRO A 156 -19.53 -13.44 25.38
CA PRO A 156 -19.29 -14.72 26.03
C PRO A 156 -20.52 -15.64 25.95
N LYS A 157 -20.27 -16.96 25.78
CA LYS A 157 -21.31 -18.01 25.68
C LYS A 157 -22.17 -17.99 24.40
N GLY A 158 -21.63 -17.67 23.23
CA GLY A 158 -22.39 -17.86 21.98
C GLY A 158 -23.33 -16.73 21.60
N LYS A 159 -23.40 -15.65 22.37
CA LYS A 159 -24.43 -14.62 22.18
C LYS A 159 -23.98 -13.59 21.15
N ILE A 160 -24.70 -13.50 20.02
CA ILE A 160 -24.48 -12.44 19.03
C ILE A 160 -25.43 -11.26 19.28
N ALA A 161 -24.89 -10.05 19.29
CA ALA A 161 -25.65 -8.81 19.31
C ALA A 161 -25.32 -7.98 18.05
N PHE A 162 -26.33 -7.61 17.29
CA PHE A 162 -26.16 -6.73 16.13
C PHE A 162 -26.12 -5.27 16.59
N HIS A 163 -25.18 -4.50 16.08
CA HIS A 163 -25.08 -3.07 16.32
C HIS A 163 -25.82 -2.36 15.18
N GLY A 164 -27.02 -1.86 15.51
CA GLY A 164 -28.01 -1.36 14.56
C GLY A 164 -29.32 -2.10 14.74
N ARG A 165 -30.43 -1.39 14.93
CA ARG A 165 -31.77 -2.02 15.03
C ARG A 165 -32.24 -2.61 13.70
N THR A 166 -31.47 -2.40 12.64
CA THR A 166 -31.86 -2.60 11.25
C THR A 166 -30.66 -3.02 10.41
N LEU A 167 -30.84 -4.05 9.59
CA LEU A 167 -29.87 -4.44 8.57
C LEU A 167 -30.10 -3.58 7.33
N SER A 168 -29.06 -3.04 6.73
CA SER A 168 -29.18 -2.25 5.50
C SER A 168 -28.80 -3.11 4.30
N VAL A 169 -29.68 -3.18 3.31
CA VAL A 169 -29.44 -3.92 2.06
C VAL A 169 -29.21 -2.95 0.91
N MET A 170 -28.31 -3.31 0.01
CA MET A 170 -27.84 -2.55 -1.15
C MET A 170 -28.22 -3.35 -2.40
N PRO A 171 -29.32 -2.99 -3.08
CA PRO A 171 -29.68 -3.59 -4.35
C PRO A 171 -28.55 -3.40 -5.37
N GLY A 172 -28.07 -4.50 -5.97
CA GLY A 172 -26.95 -4.47 -6.93
C GLY A 172 -25.63 -3.93 -6.37
N GLY A 173 -25.45 -3.92 -5.04
CA GLY A 173 -24.23 -3.43 -4.38
C GLY A 173 -24.08 -1.90 -4.34
N ASP A 174 -25.09 -1.11 -4.74
CA ASP A 174 -25.02 0.35 -4.69
C ASP A 174 -25.38 0.89 -3.29
N LEU A 175 -24.36 1.37 -2.57
CA LEU A 175 -24.48 2.01 -1.26
C LEU A 175 -25.50 3.15 -1.21
N ARG A 176 -25.71 3.86 -2.33
CA ARG A 176 -26.65 5.00 -2.42
C ARG A 176 -28.10 4.55 -2.41
N LEU A 177 -28.35 3.28 -2.73
CA LEU A 177 -29.68 2.66 -2.75
C LEU A 177 -29.96 1.84 -1.50
N SER A 178 -29.18 2.06 -0.44
CA SER A 178 -29.32 1.37 0.84
C SER A 178 -30.73 1.54 1.40
N GLN A 179 -31.38 0.43 1.72
CA GLN A 179 -32.71 0.39 2.32
C GLN A 179 -32.73 -0.53 3.54
N GLN A 180 -33.69 -0.29 4.43
CA GLN A 180 -33.89 -1.16 5.57
C GLN A 180 -34.31 -2.56 5.11
N ALA A 181 -33.63 -3.59 5.59
CA ALA A 181 -33.99 -4.96 5.31
C ALA A 181 -35.33 -5.33 5.98
N PRO A 182 -36.12 -6.21 5.36
CA PRO A 182 -37.31 -6.77 5.99
C PRO A 182 -37.00 -7.44 7.33
N GLN A 183 -37.97 -7.46 8.25
CA GLN A 183 -37.74 -7.98 9.60
C GLN A 183 -37.44 -9.48 9.60
N GLU A 184 -38.18 -10.25 8.79
CA GLU A 184 -37.98 -11.68 8.59
C GLU A 184 -36.58 -12.00 8.09
N PHE A 185 -36.03 -11.15 7.22
CA PHE A 185 -34.67 -11.27 6.70
C PHE A 185 -33.63 -11.10 7.80
N PHE A 186 -33.77 -10.05 8.61
CA PHE A 186 -32.89 -9.82 9.75
C PHE A 186 -32.94 -10.99 10.75
N LEU A 187 -34.14 -11.53 11.04
CA LEU A 187 -34.32 -12.66 11.94
C LEU A 187 -33.66 -13.94 11.40
N ALA A 188 -33.78 -14.21 10.09
CA ALA A 188 -33.13 -15.36 9.45
C ALA A 188 -31.60 -15.29 9.53
N VAL A 189 -31.02 -14.13 9.19
CA VAL A 189 -29.57 -13.87 9.30
C VAL A 189 -29.10 -14.04 10.75
N LYS A 190 -29.82 -13.44 11.71
CA LYS A 190 -29.51 -13.55 13.14
C LYS A 190 -29.57 -15.00 13.63
N ALA A 191 -30.57 -15.77 13.22
CA ALA A 191 -30.71 -17.17 13.63
C ALA A 191 -29.57 -18.03 13.09
N ALA A 192 -29.23 -17.89 11.80
CA ALA A 192 -28.13 -18.62 11.17
C ALA A 192 -26.79 -18.32 11.85
N LEU A 193 -26.49 -17.04 12.09
CA LEU A 193 -25.27 -16.62 12.78
C LEU A 193 -25.23 -17.11 14.23
N THR A 194 -26.33 -17.00 14.97
CA THR A 194 -26.40 -17.49 16.36
C THR A 194 -26.15 -19.00 16.42
N LYS A 195 -26.71 -19.76 15.49
CA LYS A 195 -26.49 -21.20 15.39
C LYS A 195 -25.04 -21.54 15.06
N TRP A 196 -24.45 -20.89 14.06
CA TRP A 196 -23.04 -21.08 13.70
C TRP A 196 -22.10 -20.73 14.85
N ALA A 197 -22.34 -19.62 15.54
CA ALA A 197 -21.45 -19.15 16.58
C ALA A 197 -21.57 -19.96 17.89
N ALA A 198 -22.61 -20.80 18.00
CA ALA A 198 -22.70 -21.81 19.05
C ALA A 198 -21.86 -23.07 18.76
N THR A 199 -21.35 -23.27 17.52
CA THR A 199 -20.50 -24.42 17.21
C THR A 199 -19.06 -24.21 17.68
N PRO A 200 -18.30 -25.29 17.95
CA PRO A 200 -16.89 -25.18 18.29
C PRO A 200 -16.05 -24.44 17.23
N GLU A 201 -16.33 -24.65 15.95
CA GLU A 201 -15.61 -24.05 14.84
C GLU A 201 -15.83 -22.53 14.80
N GLY A 202 -17.08 -22.09 14.98
CA GLY A 202 -17.41 -20.67 15.07
C GLY A 202 -16.72 -20.00 16.26
N GLN A 203 -16.75 -20.64 17.42
CA GLN A 203 -16.06 -20.14 18.63
C GLN A 203 -14.56 -20.02 18.42
N GLN A 204 -13.92 -21.05 17.86
CA GLN A 204 -12.49 -21.04 17.61
C GLN A 204 -12.09 -19.95 16.61
N LEU A 205 -12.86 -19.75 15.53
CA LEU A 205 -12.57 -18.70 14.55
C LEU A 205 -12.63 -17.31 15.19
N VAL A 206 -13.66 -17.04 16.00
CA VAL A 206 -13.77 -15.75 16.72
C VAL A 206 -12.60 -15.55 17.66
N ILE A 207 -12.17 -16.59 18.39
CA ILE A 207 -10.98 -16.54 19.27
C ILE A 207 -9.71 -16.27 18.48
N ARG A 208 -9.48 -16.96 17.36
CA ARG A 208 -8.30 -16.73 16.52
C ARG A 208 -8.25 -15.32 15.97
N ASN A 209 -9.38 -14.79 15.50
CA ASN A 209 -9.45 -13.42 14.99
C ASN A 209 -9.26 -12.38 16.11
N GLU A 210 -9.71 -12.64 17.33
CA GLU A 210 -9.40 -11.80 18.49
C GLU A 210 -7.91 -11.80 18.82
N ILE A 211 -7.27 -12.97 18.81
CA ILE A 211 -5.81 -13.06 19.00
C ILE A 211 -5.09 -12.21 17.95
N LYS A 212 -5.52 -12.27 16.68
CA LYS A 212 -4.97 -11.43 15.60
C LYS A 212 -5.19 -9.95 15.83
N ASP A 213 -6.39 -9.56 16.29
CA ASP A 213 -6.74 -8.17 16.59
C ASP A 213 -5.91 -7.60 17.74
N GLN A 214 -5.75 -8.37 18.82
CA GLN A 214 -4.90 -8.02 19.95
C GLN A 214 -3.43 -7.97 19.54
N ALA A 215 -2.96 -8.92 18.72
CA ALA A 215 -1.59 -8.92 18.21
C ALA A 215 -1.30 -7.70 17.33
N ARG A 216 -2.23 -7.32 16.45
CA ARG A 216 -2.14 -6.09 15.65
C ARG A 216 -2.07 -4.85 16.55
N THR A 217 -2.90 -4.80 17.58
CA THR A 217 -2.92 -3.71 18.56
C THR A 217 -1.60 -3.60 19.32
N ILE A 218 -1.03 -4.73 19.76
CA ILE A 218 0.30 -4.79 20.40
C ILE A 218 1.37 -4.27 19.43
N ALA A 219 1.41 -4.76 18.19
CA ALA A 219 2.38 -4.33 17.20
C ALA A 219 2.30 -2.82 16.92
N TRP A 220 1.08 -2.26 16.89
CA TRP A 220 0.87 -0.83 16.77
C TRP A 220 1.42 -0.05 17.98
N HIS A 221 1.15 -0.52 19.21
CA HIS A 221 1.69 0.09 20.42
C HIS A 221 3.22 0.02 20.49
N ASP A 222 3.82 -1.11 20.14
CA ASP A 222 5.27 -1.28 20.11
C ASP A 222 5.92 -0.31 19.12
N HIS A 223 5.32 -0.16 17.94
CA HIS A 223 5.75 0.83 16.95
C HIS A 223 5.66 2.27 17.49
N ALA A 224 4.53 2.63 18.13
CA ALA A 224 4.35 3.95 18.73
C ALA A 224 5.36 4.23 19.86
N ILE A 225 5.65 3.23 20.70
CA ILE A 225 6.70 3.29 21.72
C ILE A 225 8.07 3.50 21.08
N GLY A 226 8.36 2.81 19.98
CA GLY A 226 9.60 2.99 19.21
C GLY A 226 9.78 4.43 18.73
N ILE A 227 8.75 5.02 18.12
CA ILE A 227 8.75 6.43 17.69
C ILE A 227 8.97 7.37 18.89
N ALA A 228 8.26 7.15 19.99
CA ALA A 228 8.40 7.99 21.18
C ALA A 228 9.82 7.94 21.76
N ARG A 229 10.45 6.75 21.80
CA ARG A 229 11.85 6.58 22.24
C ARG A 229 12.83 7.34 21.35
N GLN A 230 12.64 7.30 20.03
CA GLN A 230 13.47 8.09 19.10
C GLN A 230 13.32 9.60 19.35
N GLY A 231 12.10 10.06 19.62
CA GLY A 231 11.83 11.45 19.98
C GLY A 231 12.52 11.86 21.28
N ILE A 232 12.44 11.03 22.32
CA ILE A 232 13.13 11.26 23.60
C ILE A 232 14.65 11.36 23.39
N ALA A 233 15.25 10.40 22.69
CA ALA A 233 16.69 10.38 22.43
C ALA A 233 17.15 11.65 21.66
N LYS A 234 16.36 12.12 20.70
CA LYS A 234 16.62 13.38 20.00
C LYS A 234 16.60 14.57 20.96
N HIS A 235 15.60 14.67 21.82
CA HIS A 235 15.50 15.77 22.79
C HIS A 235 16.62 15.74 23.83
N GLU A 236 17.08 14.57 24.26
CA GLU A 236 18.25 14.42 25.13
C GLU A 236 19.53 14.91 24.45
N ALA A 237 19.73 14.58 23.16
CA ALA A 237 20.86 15.08 22.38
C ALA A 237 20.81 16.61 22.21
N ASP A 238 19.63 17.17 21.91
CA ASP A 238 19.43 18.62 21.81
C ASP A 238 19.72 19.31 23.17
N GLN A 239 19.29 18.71 24.28
CA GLN A 239 19.56 19.21 25.63
C GLN A 239 21.06 19.18 25.95
N ALA A 240 21.77 18.11 25.59
CA ALA A 240 23.21 18.02 25.76
C ALA A 240 23.94 19.12 24.97
N ALA A 241 23.57 19.32 23.70
CA ALA A 241 24.13 20.39 22.86
C ALA A 241 23.86 21.80 23.43
N CYS A 242 22.69 22.02 24.04
CA CYS A 242 22.39 23.27 24.73
C CYS A 242 23.28 23.48 25.96
N ARG A 243 23.50 22.43 26.76
CA ARG A 243 24.40 22.49 27.94
C ARG A 243 25.84 22.80 27.54
N GLU A 244 26.35 22.17 26.49
CA GLU A 244 27.69 22.46 25.95
C GLU A 244 27.81 23.91 25.50
N ARG A 245 26.78 24.45 24.84
CA ARG A 245 26.74 25.84 24.41
C ARG A 245 26.72 26.81 25.59
N ILE A 246 25.95 26.52 26.63
CA ILE A 246 25.94 27.31 27.88
C ILE A 246 27.34 27.30 28.50
N ALA A 247 27.96 26.13 28.67
CA ALA A 247 29.31 26.03 29.26
C ALA A 247 30.36 26.80 28.45
N SER A 248 30.27 26.77 27.12
CA SER A 248 31.13 27.56 26.22
C SER A 248 30.95 29.08 26.41
N PHE A 249 29.70 29.54 26.60
CA PHE A 249 29.42 30.93 26.90
C PHE A 249 29.92 31.35 28.28
N GLU A 250 29.75 30.52 29.31
CA GLU A 250 30.28 30.77 30.65
C GLU A 250 31.80 30.90 30.64
N GLN A 251 32.50 30.00 29.93
CA GLN A 251 33.96 30.08 29.77
C GLN A 251 34.41 31.37 29.06
N SER A 252 33.65 31.79 28.04
CA SER A 252 33.92 33.03 27.31
C SER A 252 33.72 34.25 28.20
N LEU A 253 32.67 34.24 29.04
CA LEU A 253 32.37 35.29 30.00
C LEU A 253 33.48 35.42 31.06
N GLU A 254 33.94 34.30 31.64
CA GLU A 254 35.07 34.31 32.56
C GLU A 254 36.35 34.87 31.93
N GLY A 255 36.59 34.55 30.65
CA GLY A 255 37.72 35.10 29.89
C GLY A 255 37.64 36.63 29.80
N PHE A 256 36.46 37.15 29.51
CA PHE A 256 36.19 38.58 29.43
C PHE A 256 36.37 39.28 30.79
N GLU A 257 35.82 38.71 31.87
CA GLU A 257 35.95 39.25 33.23
C GLU A 257 37.42 39.31 33.70
N ARG A 258 38.27 38.39 33.23
CA ARG A 258 39.72 38.38 33.50
C ARG A 258 40.52 39.32 32.57
N GLY A 259 39.86 40.16 31.78
CA GLY A 259 40.50 41.12 30.88
C GLY A 259 41.17 40.49 29.65
N ARG A 260 40.86 39.23 29.30
CA ARG A 260 41.32 38.63 28.04
C ARG A 260 40.35 39.05 26.94
N ALA A 261 40.85 39.79 25.96
CA ALA A 261 40.07 40.13 24.77
C ALA A 261 39.65 38.83 24.05
N PRO A 262 38.38 38.71 23.60
CA PRO A 262 37.95 37.54 22.83
C PRO A 262 38.76 37.45 21.54
N LYS A 263 39.23 36.24 21.22
CA LYS A 263 39.77 35.96 19.89
C LYS A 263 38.59 35.94 18.92
N LEU A 264 38.45 37.01 18.15
CA LEU A 264 37.58 37.07 16.97
C LEU A 264 38.04 36.06 15.92
#